data_AF-A0A7S2NNV9-F1
#
_entry.id   AF-A0A7S2NNV9-F1
#
_cell.length_a   1.000
_cell.length_b   1.000
_cell.length_c   1.000
_cell.angle_alpha   90.00
_cell.angle_beta   90.00
_cell.angle_gamma   90.00
#
_symmetry.space_group_name_H-M   'P 1'
#
loop_
_entity.id
_entity.type
_entity.pdbx_description
1 polymer ?
#
loop_
_entity_poly.entity_id
_entity_poly.type
_entity_poly.pdbx_seq_one_letter_code
_entity_poly.pdbx_strand_id
1 'polypeptide(L)'
;MPSACLFLAILLYFLPMLLWECIPGLRQCAKSELVWTSTKIGIDWVWVEPHSMFWLVPALAIICLAVGAVAVVALWRMPPYAGRMLVVPNRESDIYARLWCVYEVFTALRLGVHVKVANTLASAGLGSSEQARCSCDEDAQRIRGEIVDEGHTFAEIDRAVRLLFWRRLWSVARTCVVSTLLLAMCMTEALVNSGFPPAHREYSVMAMLFASAVIVMLVYFATRWNQGVVSIRVVLAMSVGLIALGALGTVFSDPQQEIWFAITSGACPMMLLAGISMLMLLAGTWAQVRCHPVVEVVFLALAIWLLNAQLMTKLLNAVWSWRHGLPTQSFFSHWVPDSFATCPVGAHPYPCAVRIAADLAQSLLPACLLVAQATTWGVRPRRLWSCNCSASTAKEVSSPVRAGGKGDKNGAKLTRLASP
;
A
#
# COMPACT_ATOMS: atom_id res chain seq x y z
N MET A 1 -7.43 -14.60 -4.40
CA MET A 1 -8.82 -14.36 -4.82
C MET A 1 -9.53 -13.30 -3.97
N PRO A 2 -9.50 -13.31 -2.62
CA PRO A 2 -10.26 -12.34 -1.81
C PRO A 2 -9.99 -10.87 -2.14
N SER A 3 -8.70 -10.53 -2.34
CA SER A 3 -8.28 -9.18 -2.72
C SER A 3 -8.83 -8.73 -4.08
N ALA A 4 -9.02 -9.66 -5.02
CA ALA A 4 -9.56 -9.34 -6.34
C ALA A 4 -11.08 -9.10 -6.27
N CYS A 5 -11.80 -9.88 -5.46
CA CYS A 5 -13.22 -9.68 -5.19
C CYS A 5 -13.48 -8.35 -4.47
N LEU A 6 -12.67 -8.02 -3.47
CA LEU A 6 -12.73 -6.71 -2.79
C LEU A 6 -12.49 -5.57 -3.77
N PHE A 7 -11.45 -5.69 -4.61
CA PHE A 7 -11.13 -4.67 -5.61
C PHE A 7 -12.26 -4.48 -6.63
N LEU A 8 -12.82 -5.57 -7.14
CA LEU A 8 -13.94 -5.54 -8.07
C LEU A 8 -15.19 -4.93 -7.41
N ALA A 9 -15.47 -5.25 -6.15
CA ALA A 9 -16.58 -4.66 -5.41
C ALA A 9 -16.42 -3.14 -5.28
N ILE A 10 -15.20 -2.66 -5.02
CA ILE A 10 -14.93 -1.22 -4.94
C ILE A 10 -15.12 -0.57 -6.32
N LEU A 11 -14.53 -1.14 -7.38
CA LEU A 11 -14.73 -0.64 -8.75
C LEU A 11 -16.21 -0.54 -9.12
N LEU A 12 -16.98 -1.59 -8.81
CA LEU A 12 -18.42 -1.61 -9.04
C LEU A 12 -19.10 -0.51 -8.23
N TYR A 13 -18.79 -0.36 -6.94
CA TYR A 13 -19.39 0.69 -6.12
C TYR A 13 -19.18 2.11 -6.66
N PHE A 14 -18.03 2.38 -7.28
CA PHE A 14 -17.70 3.69 -7.87
C PHE A 14 -18.17 3.87 -9.32
N LEU A 15 -18.52 2.79 -10.02
CA LEU A 15 -18.99 2.83 -11.40
C LEU A 15 -20.18 3.81 -11.61
N PRO A 16 -21.18 3.90 -10.70
CA PRO A 16 -22.29 4.83 -10.85
C PRO A 16 -21.86 6.30 -10.81
N MET A 17 -20.87 6.63 -9.98
CA MET A 17 -20.32 7.98 -9.92
C MET A 17 -19.62 8.36 -11.23
N LEU A 18 -18.94 7.39 -11.87
CA LEU A 18 -18.24 7.60 -13.14
C LEU A 18 -19.18 7.68 -14.35
N LEU A 19 -20.17 6.78 -14.43
CA LEU A 19 -21.05 6.67 -15.60
C LEU A 19 -22.27 7.59 -15.55
N TRP A 20 -22.83 7.83 -14.36
CA TRP A 20 -24.08 8.57 -14.19
C TRP A 20 -23.94 9.86 -13.39
N GLU A 21 -22.70 10.24 -13.06
CA GLU A 21 -22.36 11.51 -12.39
C GLU A 21 -23.13 11.73 -11.08
N CYS A 22 -23.44 10.66 -10.36
CA CYS A 22 -24.30 10.72 -9.20
C CYS A 22 -23.79 9.84 -8.06
N ILE A 23 -23.96 10.31 -6.82
CA ILE A 23 -23.54 9.59 -5.62
C ILE A 23 -24.65 8.60 -5.23
N PRO A 24 -24.34 7.29 -5.17
CA PRO A 24 -25.36 6.28 -4.94
C PRO A 24 -25.91 6.33 -3.50
N GLY A 25 -27.20 6.60 -3.36
CA GLY A 25 -27.96 6.41 -2.12
C GLY A 25 -28.76 5.10 -2.11
N LEU A 26 -29.39 4.77 -0.97
CA LEU A 26 -30.18 3.55 -0.78
C LEU A 26 -31.50 3.50 -1.56
N ARG A 27 -31.98 4.63 -2.10
CA ARG A 27 -33.24 4.74 -2.87
C ARG A 27 -33.15 5.68 -4.07
N GLN A 28 -32.28 6.69 -3.99
CA GLN A 28 -32.14 7.76 -4.97
C GLN A 28 -30.67 8.04 -5.21
N CYS A 29 -30.35 8.68 -6.32
CA CYS A 29 -29.00 9.15 -6.59
C CYS A 29 -28.90 10.66 -6.33
N ALA A 30 -27.88 11.10 -5.61
CA ALA A 30 -27.63 12.53 -5.42
C ALA A 30 -26.79 13.05 -6.58
N LYS A 31 -27.33 14.02 -7.33
CA LYS A 31 -26.61 14.72 -8.39
C LYS A 31 -26.38 16.17 -7.95
N SER A 32 -25.17 16.67 -8.16
CA SER A 32 -24.87 18.09 -7.95
C SER A 32 -25.34 18.87 -9.17
N GLU A 33 -26.25 19.83 -8.99
CA GLU A 33 -26.64 20.79 -10.03
C GLU A 33 -26.13 22.18 -9.68
N LEU A 34 -25.60 22.89 -10.69
CA LEU A 34 -25.25 24.30 -10.54
C LEU A 34 -26.53 25.12 -10.56
N VAL A 35 -26.86 25.71 -9.41
CA VAL A 35 -28.00 26.64 -9.31
C VAL A 35 -27.48 28.06 -9.43
N TRP A 36 -27.87 28.70 -10.53
CA TRP A 36 -27.63 30.11 -10.78
C TRP A 36 -28.73 30.93 -10.10
N THR A 37 -28.42 31.48 -8.94
CA THR A 37 -29.27 32.53 -8.35
C THR A 37 -28.74 33.90 -8.79
N SER A 38 -29.59 34.91 -8.84
CA SER A 38 -29.24 36.28 -9.28
C SER A 38 -28.08 36.92 -8.49
N THR A 39 -27.71 36.35 -7.34
CA THR A 39 -26.67 36.89 -6.45
C THR A 39 -25.53 35.91 -6.14
N LYS A 40 -25.70 34.59 -6.38
CA LYS A 40 -24.67 33.58 -6.08
C LYS A 40 -24.77 32.37 -7.01
N ILE A 41 -23.59 31.85 -7.37
CA ILE A 41 -23.42 30.50 -7.93
C ILE A 41 -23.38 29.54 -6.73
N GLY A 42 -24.40 28.70 -6.60
CA GLY A 42 -24.49 27.66 -5.59
C GLY A 42 -24.44 26.27 -6.21
N ILE A 43 -23.96 25.29 -5.45
CA ILE A 43 -24.11 23.87 -5.79
C ILE A 43 -25.24 23.34 -4.93
N ASP A 44 -26.38 23.00 -5.54
CA ASP A 44 -27.47 22.29 -4.87
C ASP A 44 -27.41 20.80 -5.20
N TRP A 45 -27.78 19.99 -4.21
CA TRP A 45 -27.88 18.55 -4.35
C TRP A 45 -29.33 18.18 -4.66
N VAL A 46 -29.57 17.73 -5.88
CA VAL A 46 -30.88 17.28 -6.32
C VAL A 46 -30.90 15.75 -6.31
N TRP A 47 -31.94 15.19 -5.72
CA TRP A 47 -32.18 13.75 -5.76
C TRP A 47 -32.85 13.39 -7.08
N VAL A 48 -32.17 12.57 -7.88
CA VAL A 48 -32.66 12.14 -9.19
C VAL A 48 -33.03 10.66 -9.12
N GLU A 49 -34.09 10.30 -9.86
CA GLU A 49 -34.46 8.90 -10.02
C GLU A 49 -33.32 8.12 -10.68
N PRO A 50 -32.91 6.99 -10.09
CA PRO A 50 -31.76 6.25 -10.57
C PRO A 50 -32.07 5.60 -11.93
N HIS A 51 -31.05 5.53 -12.79
CA HIS A 51 -31.14 4.76 -14.04
C HIS A 51 -31.48 3.29 -13.75
N SER A 52 -32.20 2.62 -14.65
CA SER A 52 -32.57 1.20 -14.51
C SER A 52 -31.41 0.25 -14.14
N MET A 53 -30.18 0.52 -14.58
CA MET A 53 -28.99 -0.27 -14.27
C MET A 53 -28.33 0.06 -12.92
N PHE A 54 -28.79 1.12 -12.24
CA PHE A 54 -28.22 1.60 -10.99
C PHE A 54 -28.24 0.54 -9.88
N TRP A 55 -29.30 -0.27 -9.79
CA TRP A 55 -29.43 -1.31 -8.75
C TRP A 55 -28.56 -2.53 -8.99
N LEU A 56 -28.23 -2.81 -10.26
CA LEU A 56 -27.40 -3.95 -10.64
C LEU A 56 -25.99 -3.83 -10.06
N VAL A 57 -25.44 -2.62 -10.10
CA VAL A 57 -24.06 -2.34 -9.73
C VAL A 57 -23.75 -2.57 -8.23
N PRO A 58 -24.49 -2.01 -7.26
CA PRO A 58 -24.29 -2.28 -5.84
C PRO A 58 -24.65 -3.73 -5.48
N ALA A 59 -25.64 -4.34 -6.15
CA ALA A 59 -25.95 -5.75 -5.96
C ALA A 59 -24.75 -6.63 -6.35
N LEU A 60 -24.13 -6.38 -7.50
CA LEU A 60 -22.90 -7.07 -7.92
C LEU A 60 -21.74 -6.79 -6.96
N ALA A 61 -21.60 -5.57 -6.43
CA ALA A 61 -20.57 -5.25 -5.44
C ALA A 61 -20.76 -6.06 -4.15
N ILE A 62 -21.99 -6.16 -3.64
CA ILE A 62 -22.33 -6.97 -2.46
C ILE A 62 -22.04 -8.46 -2.71
N ILE A 63 -22.42 -8.98 -3.88
CA ILE A 63 -22.12 -10.36 -4.28
C ILE A 63 -20.60 -10.59 -4.29
N CYS A 64 -19.82 -9.66 -4.86
CA CYS A 64 -18.36 -9.74 -4.85
C CYS A 64 -17.78 -9.74 -3.42
N LEU A 65 -18.31 -8.91 -2.52
CA LEU A 65 -17.89 -8.90 -1.11
C LEU A 65 -18.21 -10.22 -0.41
N ALA A 66 -19.42 -10.75 -0.63
CA ALA A 66 -19.84 -12.03 -0.06
C ALA A 66 -18.94 -13.18 -0.55
N VAL A 67 -18.68 -13.27 -1.86
CA VAL A 67 -17.76 -14.26 -2.45
C VAL A 67 -16.35 -14.10 -1.89
N GLY A 68 -15.87 -12.85 -1.74
CA GLY A 68 -14.60 -12.54 -1.12
C GLY A 68 -14.51 -13.04 0.32
N ALA A 69 -15.54 -12.78 1.13
CA ALA A 69 -15.62 -13.22 2.52
C ALA A 69 -15.64 -14.76 2.64
N VAL A 70 -16.47 -15.44 1.83
CA VAL A 70 -16.52 -16.91 1.77
C VAL A 70 -15.16 -17.47 1.38
N ALA A 71 -14.48 -16.88 0.40
CA ALA A 71 -13.14 -17.30 0.00
C ALA A 71 -12.12 -17.12 1.14
N VAL A 72 -12.19 -16.05 1.93
CA VAL A 72 -11.32 -15.88 3.12
C VAL A 72 -11.57 -16.99 4.13
N VAL A 73 -12.84 -17.25 4.47
CA VAL A 73 -13.22 -18.29 5.43
C VAL A 73 -12.79 -19.68 4.94
N ALA A 74 -12.99 -19.97 3.65
CA ALA A 74 -12.55 -21.22 3.04
C ALA A 74 -11.02 -21.37 3.12
N LEU A 75 -10.28 -20.32 2.77
CA LEU A 75 -8.81 -20.31 2.87
C LEU A 75 -8.32 -20.48 4.32
N TRP A 76 -9.06 -19.97 5.31
CA TRP A 76 -8.76 -20.14 6.74
C TRP A 76 -9.05 -21.56 7.24
N ARG A 77 -10.01 -22.24 6.63
CA ARG A 77 -10.39 -23.62 6.96
C ARG A 77 -9.47 -24.67 6.31
N MET A 78 -8.73 -24.31 5.26
CA MET A 78 -7.76 -25.24 4.67
C MET A 78 -6.63 -25.50 5.66
N PRO A 79 -6.25 -26.78 5.91
CA PRO A 79 -5.18 -27.10 6.82
C PRO A 79 -3.91 -26.37 6.38
N PRO A 80 -3.15 -25.76 7.31
CA PRO A 80 -1.90 -25.12 6.98
C PRO A 80 -1.01 -26.17 6.32
N TYR A 81 -0.68 -25.96 5.03
CA TYR A 81 0.14 -26.87 4.21
C TYR A 81 1.29 -27.49 5.02
N ALA A 82 1.49 -28.80 4.84
CA ALA A 82 2.62 -29.54 5.41
C ALA A 82 3.94 -28.93 4.89
N GLY A 83 4.50 -28.02 5.68
CA GLY A 83 5.69 -27.26 5.31
C GLY A 83 5.39 -26.00 4.50
N ARG A 84 5.98 -24.88 4.93
CA ARG A 84 6.05 -23.62 4.18
C ARG A 84 7.49 -23.14 4.22
N MET A 85 8.07 -22.85 3.05
CA MET A 85 9.38 -22.23 2.98
C MET A 85 9.18 -20.72 2.79
N LEU A 86 9.84 -19.93 3.64
CA LEU A 86 9.89 -18.48 3.48
C LEU A 86 11.30 -18.07 3.03
N VAL A 87 11.41 -17.60 1.79
CA VAL A 87 12.66 -17.07 1.25
C VAL A 87 12.76 -15.60 1.64
N VAL A 88 13.75 -15.26 2.46
CA VAL A 88 13.94 -13.88 2.95
C VAL A 88 15.17 -13.27 2.26
N PRO A 89 15.00 -12.54 1.14
CA PRO A 89 16.13 -11.85 0.54
C PRO A 89 16.58 -10.72 1.45
N ASN A 90 17.90 -10.56 1.59
CA ASN A 90 18.56 -9.53 2.39
C ASN A 90 19.36 -8.61 1.45
N ARG A 91 19.79 -7.47 1.99
CA ARG A 91 20.63 -6.45 1.37
C ARG A 91 22.09 -6.84 1.28
N GLU A 92 22.56 -7.52 2.31
CA GLU A 92 23.98 -7.84 2.48
C GLU A 92 24.44 -8.93 1.51
N SER A 93 23.52 -9.83 1.14
CA SER A 93 23.82 -10.97 0.28
C SER A 93 22.60 -11.34 -0.56
N ASP A 94 22.79 -11.30 -1.88
CA ASP A 94 21.82 -11.79 -2.84
C ASP A 94 21.52 -13.28 -2.64
N ILE A 95 20.33 -13.72 -3.06
CA ILE A 95 19.97 -15.15 -3.04
C ILE A 95 20.82 -15.92 -4.05
N TYR A 96 21.05 -15.35 -5.24
CA TYR A 96 21.90 -15.93 -6.28
C TYR A 96 23.40 -15.97 -5.94
N ALA A 97 23.84 -15.29 -4.88
CA ALA A 97 25.22 -15.43 -4.41
C ALA A 97 25.43 -16.76 -3.63
N ARG A 98 24.36 -17.38 -3.13
CA ARG A 98 24.40 -18.48 -2.17
C ARG A 98 23.84 -19.77 -2.78
N LEU A 99 24.70 -20.67 -3.22
CA LEU A 99 24.31 -21.89 -3.95
C LEU A 99 23.31 -22.73 -3.15
N TRP A 100 23.57 -22.94 -1.86
CA TRP A 100 22.64 -23.61 -0.93
C TRP A 100 21.23 -23.01 -0.96
N CYS A 101 21.11 -21.67 -0.94
CA CYS A 101 19.80 -21.02 -0.90
C CYS A 101 19.00 -21.23 -2.18
N VAL A 102 19.66 -21.13 -3.35
CA VAL A 102 18.97 -21.32 -4.64
C VAL A 102 18.56 -22.78 -4.83
N TYR A 103 19.44 -23.71 -4.44
CA TYR A 103 19.19 -25.15 -4.52
C TYR A 103 18.04 -25.58 -3.61
N GLU A 104 18.05 -25.21 -2.33
CA GLU A 104 16.96 -25.54 -1.39
C GLU A 104 15.60 -24.99 -1.85
N VAL A 105 15.57 -23.78 -2.44
CA VAL A 105 14.34 -23.22 -3.00
C VAL A 105 13.83 -24.09 -4.15
N PHE A 106 14.73 -24.53 -5.04
CA PHE A 106 14.38 -25.41 -6.15
C PHE A 106 13.86 -26.77 -5.65
N THR A 107 14.57 -27.40 -4.71
CA THR A 107 14.18 -28.68 -4.13
C THR A 107 12.83 -28.59 -3.44
N ALA A 108 12.60 -27.53 -2.64
CA ALA A 108 11.31 -27.28 -1.99
C ALA A 108 10.18 -27.14 -3.03
N LEU A 109 10.40 -26.38 -4.11
CA LEU A 109 9.41 -26.23 -5.18
C LEU A 109 9.12 -27.56 -5.87
N ARG A 110 10.13 -28.40 -6.12
CA ARG A 110 9.98 -29.72 -6.74
C ARG A 110 9.21 -30.70 -5.86
N LEU A 111 9.41 -30.65 -4.54
CA LEU A 111 8.69 -31.44 -3.55
C LEU A 111 7.26 -30.95 -3.28
N GLY A 112 6.80 -29.90 -3.98
CA GLY A 112 5.47 -29.34 -3.78
C GLY A 112 5.33 -28.53 -2.48
N VAL A 113 6.44 -28.20 -1.81
CA VAL A 113 6.43 -27.33 -0.65
C VAL A 113 6.04 -25.92 -1.09
N HIS A 114 5.12 -25.31 -0.36
CA HIS A 114 4.70 -23.95 -0.67
C HIS A 114 5.81 -22.95 -0.31
N VAL A 115 6.55 -22.49 -1.32
CA VAL A 115 7.60 -21.47 -1.19
C VAL A 115 7.02 -20.07 -1.40
N LYS A 116 7.26 -19.18 -0.44
CA LYS A 116 6.88 -17.75 -0.53
C LYS A 116 8.11 -16.87 -0.33
N VAL A 117 8.24 -15.83 -1.14
CA VAL A 117 9.27 -14.81 -0.93
C VAL A 117 8.74 -13.77 0.05
N ALA A 118 9.54 -13.43 1.06
CA ALA A 118 9.24 -12.37 2.00
C ALA A 118 9.23 -11.00 1.31
N ASN A 119 8.41 -10.09 1.81
CA ASN A 119 8.21 -8.79 1.19
C ASN A 119 9.34 -7.78 1.49
N THR A 120 10.61 -8.17 1.56
CA THR A 120 11.71 -7.28 2.00
C THR A 120 12.20 -6.24 0.96
N LEU A 121 11.49 -6.06 -0.16
CA LEU A 121 11.91 -5.44 -1.45
C LEU A 121 13.31 -5.77 -2.00
N ALA A 122 14.12 -6.54 -1.27
CA ALA A 122 15.44 -6.98 -1.68
C ALA A 122 15.36 -7.89 -2.91
N SER A 123 16.37 -7.73 -3.77
CA SER A 123 16.54 -8.48 -5.01
C SER A 123 16.92 -9.93 -4.73
N ALA A 124 16.71 -10.80 -5.71
CA ALA A 124 17.33 -12.12 -5.70
C ALA A 124 18.81 -12.05 -6.11
N GLY A 125 19.23 -10.98 -6.79
CA GLY A 125 20.46 -10.88 -7.58
C GLY A 125 20.20 -11.11 -9.07
N LEU A 126 21.17 -10.75 -9.92
CA LEU A 126 21.13 -10.96 -11.38
C LEU A 126 22.02 -12.13 -11.83
N GLY A 127 22.70 -12.80 -10.90
CA GLY A 127 23.61 -13.90 -11.19
C GLY A 127 22.90 -15.18 -11.61
N SER A 128 23.71 -16.19 -11.96
CA SER A 128 23.25 -17.57 -12.18
C SER A 128 23.60 -18.44 -10.98
N SER A 129 22.78 -19.45 -10.71
CA SER A 129 23.08 -20.50 -9.73
C SER A 129 24.42 -21.20 -10.01
N GLU A 130 24.86 -21.25 -11.27
CA GLU A 130 26.16 -21.83 -11.64
C GLU A 130 27.34 -21.04 -11.04
N GLN A 131 27.20 -19.72 -10.86
CA GLN A 131 28.23 -18.84 -10.28
C GLN A 131 28.10 -18.69 -8.76
N ALA A 132 27.01 -19.22 -8.19
CA ALA A 132 26.74 -19.14 -6.76
C ALA A 132 27.76 -19.98 -5.97
N ARG A 133 28.06 -19.54 -4.75
CA ARG A 133 29.05 -20.19 -3.87
C ARG A 133 28.40 -20.63 -2.55
N CYS A 134 29.05 -21.59 -1.88
CA CYS A 134 28.79 -21.90 -0.48
C CYS A 134 29.92 -21.31 0.38
N SER A 135 29.70 -21.20 1.69
CA SER A 135 30.79 -20.87 2.63
C SER A 135 31.80 -22.00 2.79
N CYS A 136 31.39 -23.23 2.46
CA CYS A 136 32.23 -24.43 2.46
C CYS A 136 32.32 -25.00 1.02
N ASP A 137 33.53 -25.24 0.53
CA ASP A 137 33.74 -25.77 -0.82
C ASP A 137 33.26 -27.22 -0.96
N GLU A 138 33.34 -28.02 0.11
CA GLU A 138 32.81 -29.39 0.13
C GLU A 138 31.29 -29.41 -0.10
N ASP A 139 30.55 -28.50 0.55
CA ASP A 139 29.11 -28.35 0.31
C ASP A 139 28.81 -27.87 -1.10
N ALA A 140 29.63 -26.97 -1.65
CA ALA A 140 29.46 -26.53 -3.03
C ALA A 140 29.65 -27.69 -4.00
N GLN A 141 30.66 -28.52 -3.80
CA GLN A 141 30.90 -29.71 -4.62
C GLN A 141 29.79 -30.75 -4.46
N ARG A 142 29.35 -31.02 -3.22
CA ARG A 142 28.24 -31.94 -2.95
C ARG A 142 26.96 -31.51 -3.66
N ILE A 143 26.53 -30.26 -3.51
CA ILE A 143 25.31 -29.75 -4.15
C ILE A 143 25.44 -29.77 -5.68
N ARG A 144 26.59 -29.39 -6.23
CA ARG A 144 26.81 -29.47 -7.69
C ARG A 144 26.76 -30.92 -8.18
N GLY A 145 27.31 -31.86 -7.41
CA GLY A 145 27.18 -33.30 -7.65
C GLY A 145 25.72 -33.74 -7.65
N GLU A 146 24.96 -33.40 -6.61
CA GLU A 146 23.52 -33.73 -6.50
C GLU A 146 22.70 -33.18 -7.68
N ILE A 147 22.98 -31.96 -8.14
CA ILE A 147 22.32 -31.37 -9.32
C ILE A 147 22.59 -32.23 -10.57
N VAL A 148 23.83 -32.67 -10.77
CA VAL A 148 24.22 -33.48 -11.94
C VAL A 148 23.67 -34.90 -11.83
N ASP A 149 23.78 -35.52 -10.64
CA ASP A 149 23.35 -36.90 -10.38
C ASP A 149 21.83 -37.06 -10.52
N GLU A 150 21.06 -36.05 -10.12
CA GLU A 150 19.60 -36.03 -10.31
C GLU A 150 19.16 -35.66 -11.75
N GLY A 151 20.12 -35.35 -12.64
CA GLY A 151 19.86 -34.96 -14.02
C GLY A 151 19.29 -33.55 -14.20
N HIS A 152 19.49 -32.68 -13.22
CA HIS A 152 19.04 -31.29 -13.26
C HIS A 152 20.10 -30.37 -13.86
N THR A 153 19.64 -29.24 -14.42
CA THR A 153 20.54 -28.20 -14.93
C THR A 153 20.44 -26.93 -14.09
N PHE A 154 21.54 -26.17 -13.97
CA PHE A 154 21.53 -24.85 -13.33
C PHE A 154 20.50 -23.90 -13.96
N ALA A 155 20.21 -24.05 -15.26
CA ALA A 155 19.18 -23.29 -15.95
C ALA A 155 17.75 -23.60 -15.44
N GLU A 156 17.45 -24.84 -15.07
CA GLU A 156 16.16 -25.23 -14.47
C GLU A 156 15.99 -24.60 -13.09
N ILE A 157 17.05 -24.64 -12.27
CA ILE A 157 17.11 -24.00 -10.96
C ILE A 157 16.87 -22.49 -11.11
N ASP A 158 17.61 -21.85 -12.02
CA ASP A 158 17.48 -20.44 -12.29
C ASP A 158 16.06 -20.07 -12.76
N ARG A 159 15.45 -20.90 -13.61
CA ARG A 159 14.08 -20.68 -14.09
C ARG A 159 13.08 -20.77 -12.95
N ALA A 160 13.20 -21.77 -12.07
CA ALA A 160 12.31 -21.94 -10.93
C ALA A 160 12.38 -20.75 -9.96
N VAL A 161 13.59 -20.32 -9.62
CA VAL A 161 13.80 -19.17 -8.71
C VAL A 161 13.39 -17.85 -9.37
N ARG A 162 13.70 -17.64 -10.66
CA ARG A 162 13.21 -16.47 -11.41
C ARG A 162 11.70 -16.40 -11.44
N LEU A 163 11.01 -17.51 -11.71
CA LEU A 163 9.54 -17.56 -11.70
C LEU A 163 8.96 -17.22 -10.31
N LEU A 164 9.60 -17.68 -9.24
CA LEU A 164 9.20 -17.36 -7.87
C LEU A 164 9.30 -15.85 -7.59
N PHE A 165 10.41 -15.21 -7.96
CA PHE A 165 10.58 -13.76 -7.81
C PHE A 165 9.73 -12.94 -8.80
N TRP A 166 9.47 -13.47 -10.00
CA TRP A 166 8.59 -12.85 -10.99
C TRP A 166 7.14 -12.81 -10.50
N ARG A 167 6.65 -13.90 -9.87
CA ARG A 167 5.32 -13.91 -9.23
C ARG A 167 5.20 -12.84 -8.14
N ARG A 168 6.28 -12.60 -7.38
CA ARG A 168 6.34 -11.50 -6.41
C ARG A 168 6.27 -10.15 -7.10
N LEU A 169 7.01 -9.94 -8.19
CA LEU A 169 6.95 -8.70 -8.96
C LEU A 169 5.54 -8.41 -9.47
N TRP A 170 4.84 -9.43 -10.00
CA TRP A 170 3.44 -9.32 -10.39
C TRP A 170 2.51 -8.98 -9.24
N SER A 171 2.72 -9.59 -8.06
CA SER A 171 1.96 -9.24 -6.86
C SER A 171 2.15 -7.78 -6.47
N VAL A 172 3.38 -7.26 -6.58
CA VAL A 172 3.69 -5.86 -6.30
C VAL A 172 3.06 -4.95 -7.35
N ALA A 173 3.26 -5.23 -8.64
CA ALA A 173 2.68 -4.47 -9.75
C ALA A 173 1.15 -4.40 -9.64
N ARG A 174 0.50 -5.54 -9.35
CA ARG A 174 -0.95 -5.59 -9.09
C ARG A 174 -1.34 -4.69 -7.92
N THR A 175 -0.57 -4.71 -6.83
CA THR A 175 -0.86 -3.86 -5.65
C THR A 175 -0.69 -2.38 -5.99
N CYS A 176 0.31 -2.02 -6.80
CA CYS A 176 0.46 -0.66 -7.31
C CYS A 176 -0.75 -0.22 -8.12
N VAL A 177 -1.15 -1.01 -9.13
CA VAL A 177 -2.30 -0.73 -10.00
C VAL A 177 -3.59 -0.57 -9.18
N VAL A 178 -3.84 -1.50 -8.25
CA VAL A 178 -5.03 -1.46 -7.40
C VAL A 178 -5.07 -0.17 -6.58
N SER A 179 -3.97 0.22 -5.96
CA SER A 179 -3.97 1.43 -5.14
C SER A 179 -3.98 2.72 -5.97
N THR A 180 -3.35 2.74 -7.14
CA THR A 180 -3.49 3.85 -8.10
C THR A 180 -4.96 4.08 -8.43
N LEU A 181 -5.69 3.01 -8.77
CA LEU A 181 -7.10 3.09 -9.11
C LEU A 181 -7.95 3.53 -7.92
N LEU A 182 -7.68 3.01 -6.72
CA LEU A 182 -8.40 3.41 -5.51
C LEU A 182 -8.14 4.88 -5.14
N LEU A 183 -6.89 5.34 -5.25
CA LEU A 183 -6.53 6.73 -4.97
C LEU A 183 -7.19 7.69 -5.96
N ALA A 184 -7.21 7.34 -7.25
CA ALA A 184 -7.91 8.11 -8.26
C ALA A 184 -9.42 8.13 -8.01
N MET A 185 -10.04 6.98 -7.68
CA MET A 185 -11.48 6.89 -7.40
C MET A 185 -11.92 7.77 -6.23
N CYS A 186 -11.15 7.83 -5.14
CA CYS A 186 -11.46 8.67 -3.99
C CYS A 186 -11.51 10.16 -4.36
N MET A 187 -10.74 10.56 -5.36
CA MET A 187 -10.59 11.97 -5.70
C MET A 187 -11.43 12.39 -6.90
N THR A 188 -11.87 11.44 -7.73
CA THR A 188 -12.93 11.70 -8.70
C THR A 188 -14.20 12.18 -8.00
N GLU A 189 -14.52 11.67 -6.81
CA GLU A 189 -15.63 12.18 -5.99
C GLU A 189 -15.42 13.66 -5.60
N ALA A 190 -14.22 14.03 -5.16
CA ALA A 190 -13.88 15.43 -4.86
C ALA A 190 -14.01 16.32 -6.10
N LEU A 191 -13.62 15.82 -7.27
CA LEU A 191 -13.75 16.54 -8.53
C LEU A 191 -15.23 16.73 -8.92
N VAL A 192 -16.06 15.69 -8.77
CA VAL A 192 -17.50 15.78 -9.03
C VAL A 192 -18.15 16.80 -8.08
N ASN A 193 -17.79 16.77 -6.80
CA ASN A 193 -18.31 17.70 -5.78
C ASN A 193 -17.88 19.16 -6.01
N SER A 194 -16.79 19.40 -6.73
CA SER A 194 -16.27 20.75 -6.99
C SER A 194 -17.09 21.55 -8.02
N GLY A 195 -18.09 20.93 -8.67
CA GLY A 195 -18.89 21.59 -9.69
C GLY A 195 -18.13 21.86 -10.99
N PHE A 196 -17.03 21.13 -11.24
CA PHE A 196 -16.20 21.31 -12.44
C PHE A 196 -17.03 21.05 -13.72
N PRO A 197 -16.88 21.89 -14.76
CA PRO A 197 -17.66 21.77 -15.98
C PRO A 197 -17.47 20.39 -16.65
N PRO A 198 -18.56 19.74 -17.11
CA PRO A 198 -18.53 18.37 -17.60
C PRO A 198 -17.68 18.20 -18.87
N ALA A 199 -17.60 19.23 -19.72
CA ALA A 199 -16.88 19.19 -20.99
C ALA A 199 -15.39 18.83 -20.89
N HIS A 200 -14.76 19.07 -19.74
CA HIS A 200 -13.32 18.85 -19.53
C HIS A 200 -13.01 17.85 -18.41
N ARG A 201 -14.04 17.19 -17.86
CA ARG A 201 -13.90 16.27 -16.72
C ARG A 201 -13.01 15.06 -17.06
N GLU A 202 -13.08 14.56 -18.28
CA GLU A 202 -12.28 13.43 -18.74
C GLU A 202 -10.77 13.69 -18.63
N TYR A 203 -10.31 14.88 -19.03
CA TYR A 203 -8.91 15.27 -18.92
C TYR A 203 -8.44 15.34 -17.46
N SER A 204 -9.31 15.83 -16.57
CA SER A 204 -9.02 15.89 -15.15
C SER A 204 -8.91 14.49 -14.52
N VAL A 205 -9.82 13.57 -14.89
CA VAL A 205 -9.76 12.17 -14.46
C VAL A 205 -8.49 11.47 -14.96
N MET A 206 -8.13 11.68 -16.23
CA MET A 206 -6.89 11.13 -16.79
C MET A 206 -5.66 11.72 -16.09
N ALA A 207 -5.66 13.02 -15.79
CA ALA A 207 -4.60 13.66 -15.03
C ALA A 207 -4.49 13.12 -13.58
N MET A 208 -5.62 12.85 -12.92
CA MET A 208 -5.65 12.19 -11.59
C MET A 208 -5.08 10.77 -11.63
N LEU A 209 -5.49 9.96 -12.61
CA LEU A 209 -4.97 8.61 -12.81
C LEU A 209 -3.46 8.61 -13.08
N PHE A 210 -3.00 9.54 -13.91
CA PHE A 210 -1.58 9.69 -14.20
C PHE A 210 -0.80 10.13 -12.96
N ALA A 211 -1.26 11.17 -12.25
CA ALA A 211 -0.60 11.67 -11.04
C ALA A 211 -0.53 10.59 -9.95
N SER A 212 -1.62 9.85 -9.72
CA SER A 212 -1.65 8.74 -8.76
C SER A 212 -0.69 7.61 -9.15
N ALA A 213 -0.59 7.27 -10.45
CA ALA A 213 0.38 6.29 -10.93
C ALA A 213 1.83 6.74 -10.67
N VAL A 214 2.14 8.01 -10.96
CA VAL A 214 3.47 8.60 -10.71
C VAL A 214 3.79 8.56 -9.22
N ILE A 215 2.86 8.95 -8.34
CA ILE A 215 3.05 8.91 -6.88
C ILE A 215 3.35 7.49 -6.40
N VAL A 216 2.53 6.51 -6.79
CA VAL A 216 2.73 5.11 -6.40
C VAL A 216 4.07 4.58 -6.90
N MET A 217 4.45 4.92 -8.14
CA MET A 217 5.75 4.53 -8.70
C MET A 217 6.92 5.19 -7.97
N LEU A 218 6.82 6.48 -7.61
CA LEU A 218 7.83 7.18 -6.83
C LEU A 218 8.03 6.52 -5.46
N VAL A 219 6.94 6.20 -4.75
CA VAL A 219 7.04 5.52 -3.44
C VAL A 219 7.61 4.11 -3.62
N TYR A 220 7.19 3.39 -4.65
CA TYR A 220 7.74 2.08 -4.98
C TYR A 220 9.24 2.15 -5.28
N PHE A 221 9.70 3.11 -6.09
CA PHE A 221 11.12 3.26 -6.39
C PHE A 221 11.91 3.70 -5.16
N ALA A 222 11.40 4.63 -4.35
CA ALA A 222 12.06 5.04 -3.11
C ALA A 222 12.17 3.88 -2.11
N THR A 223 11.13 3.07 -1.98
CA THR A 223 11.13 1.87 -1.13
C THR A 223 12.06 0.79 -1.67
N ARG A 224 12.08 0.57 -2.99
CA ARG A 224 12.94 -0.42 -3.65
C ARG A 224 14.41 -0.03 -3.64
N TRP A 225 14.73 1.23 -3.93
CA TRP A 225 16.09 1.76 -3.90
C TRP A 225 16.69 1.61 -2.52
N ASN A 226 15.89 1.92 -1.51
CA ASN A 226 16.27 1.69 -0.13
C ASN A 226 15.89 0.28 0.33
N GLN A 227 15.80 -0.74 -0.54
CA GLN A 227 15.62 -2.16 -0.25
C GLN A 227 14.63 -2.47 0.91
N GLY A 228 13.51 -1.76 0.99
CA GLY A 228 12.45 -1.95 2.00
C GLY A 228 12.55 -1.12 3.29
N VAL A 229 13.58 -0.30 3.47
CA VAL A 229 13.77 0.58 4.65
C VAL A 229 13.97 1.99 4.15
N VAL A 230 12.88 2.74 4.01
CA VAL A 230 12.94 4.14 3.57
C VAL A 230 13.44 4.99 4.73
N SER A 231 14.47 5.79 4.49
CA SER A 231 14.93 6.75 5.49
C SER A 231 13.89 7.87 5.67
N ILE A 232 13.78 8.38 6.90
CA ILE A 232 12.91 9.53 7.23
C ILE A 232 13.19 10.71 6.30
N ARG A 233 14.47 10.94 5.95
CA ARG A 233 14.89 12.03 5.04
C ARG A 233 14.31 11.88 3.64
N VAL A 234 14.27 10.65 3.10
CA VAL A 234 13.70 10.40 1.77
C VAL A 234 12.19 10.60 1.78
N VAL A 235 11.48 10.10 2.80
CA VAL A 235 10.02 10.32 2.94
C VAL A 235 9.71 11.81 3.07
N LEU A 236 10.49 12.55 3.86
CA LEU A 236 10.34 13.99 4.04
C LEU A 236 10.57 14.75 2.72
N ALA A 237 11.65 14.44 1.99
CA ALA A 237 11.95 15.08 0.71
C ALA A 237 10.86 14.80 -0.33
N MET A 238 10.36 13.56 -0.41
CA MET A 238 9.24 13.21 -1.30
C MET A 238 7.95 13.95 -0.90
N SER A 239 7.62 13.98 0.38
CA SER A 239 6.44 14.65 0.90
C SER A 239 6.46 16.15 0.59
N VAL A 240 7.55 16.84 0.93
CA VAL A 240 7.71 18.28 0.65
C VAL A 240 7.71 18.55 -0.85
N GLY A 241 8.39 17.71 -1.65
CA GLY A 241 8.40 17.83 -3.11
C GLY A 241 7.01 17.69 -3.74
N LEU A 242 6.21 16.72 -3.28
CA LEU A 242 4.84 16.53 -3.75
C LEU A 242 3.92 17.70 -3.36
N ILE A 243 4.05 18.23 -2.13
CA ILE A 243 3.29 19.40 -1.68
C ILE A 243 3.67 20.63 -2.53
N ALA A 244 4.97 20.86 -2.74
CA ALA A 244 5.46 21.99 -3.54
C ALA A 244 4.99 21.90 -5.00
N LEU A 245 5.11 20.72 -5.62
CA LEU A 245 4.64 20.51 -7.00
C LEU A 245 3.13 20.72 -7.13
N GLY A 246 2.34 20.19 -6.19
CA GLY A 246 0.90 20.42 -6.17
C GLY A 246 0.55 21.91 -6.01
N ALA A 247 1.16 22.60 -5.06
CA ALA A 247 0.90 24.03 -4.81
C ALA A 247 1.32 24.92 -5.98
N LEU A 248 2.51 24.69 -6.55
CA LEU A 248 2.98 25.44 -7.73
C LEU A 248 2.06 25.19 -8.92
N GLY A 249 1.66 23.94 -9.17
CA GLY A 249 0.74 23.60 -10.26
C GLY A 249 -0.61 24.34 -10.16
N THR A 250 -1.16 24.48 -8.95
CA THR A 250 -2.40 25.26 -8.73
C THR A 250 -2.23 26.76 -8.92
N VAL A 251 -1.03 27.30 -8.73
CA VAL A 251 -0.76 28.74 -8.83
C VAL A 251 -0.48 29.14 -10.28
N PHE A 252 0.16 28.26 -11.04
CA PHE A 252 0.51 28.49 -12.43
C PHE A 252 -0.59 28.08 -13.42
N SER A 253 -1.67 27.43 -12.95
CA SER A 253 -2.82 27.14 -13.79
C SER A 253 -3.51 28.44 -14.21
N ASP A 254 -3.29 28.86 -15.46
CA ASP A 254 -4.02 29.99 -16.03
C ASP A 254 -5.46 29.57 -16.34
N PRO A 255 -6.47 30.21 -15.73
CA PRO A 255 -7.87 29.89 -16.00
C PRO A 255 -8.29 30.12 -17.46
N GLN A 256 -7.53 30.89 -18.24
CA GLN A 256 -7.83 31.10 -19.66
C GLN A 256 -7.54 29.87 -20.54
N GLN A 257 -6.73 28.93 -20.08
CA GLN A 257 -6.43 27.70 -20.80
C GLN A 257 -7.25 26.53 -20.22
N GLU A 258 -8.46 26.34 -20.73
CA GLU A 258 -9.43 25.37 -20.20
C GLU A 258 -8.87 23.96 -20.01
N ILE A 259 -8.06 23.47 -20.96
CA ILE A 259 -7.43 22.14 -20.89
C ILE A 259 -6.38 22.08 -19.78
N TRP A 260 -5.51 23.09 -19.69
CA TRP A 260 -4.46 23.13 -18.65
C TRP A 260 -5.06 23.28 -17.26
N PHE A 261 -6.12 24.07 -17.13
CA PHE A 261 -6.88 24.18 -15.91
C PHE A 261 -7.51 22.84 -15.51
N ALA A 262 -8.08 22.08 -16.45
CA ALA A 262 -8.63 20.75 -16.17
C ALA A 262 -7.56 19.72 -15.76
N ILE A 263 -6.38 19.75 -16.39
CA ILE A 263 -5.27 18.85 -16.04
C ILE A 263 -4.74 19.19 -14.63
N THR A 264 -4.52 20.47 -14.36
CA THR A 264 -3.99 20.93 -13.07
C THR A 264 -4.98 20.75 -11.93
N SER A 265 -6.29 20.94 -12.17
CA SER A 265 -7.34 20.69 -11.19
C SER A 265 -7.43 19.21 -10.76
N GLY A 266 -7.07 18.29 -11.65
CA GLY A 266 -7.00 16.86 -11.33
C GLY A 266 -5.68 16.47 -10.65
N ALA A 267 -4.55 16.79 -11.28
CA ALA A 267 -3.24 16.31 -10.83
C ALA A 267 -2.75 16.97 -9.52
N CYS A 268 -2.97 18.27 -9.34
CA CYS A 268 -2.37 19.00 -8.22
C CYS A 268 -2.94 18.58 -6.85
N PRO A 269 -4.26 18.40 -6.68
CA PRO A 269 -4.81 17.88 -5.43
C PRO A 269 -4.29 16.48 -5.09
N MET A 270 -4.04 15.62 -6.10
CA MET A 270 -3.46 14.28 -5.86
C MET A 270 -2.09 14.40 -5.21
N MET A 271 -1.22 15.21 -5.81
CA MET A 271 0.16 15.37 -5.36
C MET A 271 0.18 15.95 -3.95
N LEU A 272 -0.64 16.97 -3.72
CA LEU A 272 -0.67 17.64 -2.43
C LEU A 272 -1.23 16.75 -1.32
N LEU A 273 -2.34 16.05 -1.56
CA LEU A 273 -2.93 15.12 -0.60
C LEU A 273 -1.97 13.97 -0.28
N ALA A 274 -1.31 13.40 -1.30
CA ALA A 274 -0.32 12.35 -1.10
C ALA A 274 0.89 12.86 -0.29
N GLY A 275 1.37 14.07 -0.60
CA GLY A 275 2.46 14.70 0.13
C GLY A 275 2.12 14.94 1.61
N ILE A 276 0.94 15.51 1.90
CA ILE A 276 0.44 15.69 3.28
C ILE A 276 0.28 14.35 3.99
N SER A 277 -0.26 13.34 3.30
CA SER A 277 -0.44 12.00 3.87
C SER A 277 0.89 11.38 4.29
N MET A 278 1.93 11.49 3.44
CA MET A 278 3.28 11.04 3.80
C MET A 278 3.88 11.82 4.97
N LEU A 279 3.66 13.14 5.03
CA LEU A 279 4.11 13.98 6.13
C LEU A 279 3.48 13.54 7.46
N MET A 280 2.18 13.26 7.44
CA MET A 280 1.42 12.82 8.61
C MET A 280 1.86 11.44 9.08
N LEU A 281 2.11 10.51 8.17
CA LEU A 281 2.68 9.21 8.50
C LEU A 281 4.06 9.37 9.15
N LEU A 282 4.87 10.31 8.66
CA LEU A 282 6.17 10.61 9.25
C LEU A 282 6.04 11.19 10.67
N ALA A 283 5.12 12.15 10.86
CA ALA A 283 4.87 12.76 12.15
C ALA A 283 4.33 11.74 13.17
N GLY A 284 3.38 10.89 12.78
CA GLY A 284 2.83 9.83 13.61
C GLY A 284 3.88 8.80 14.04
N THR A 285 4.75 8.39 13.11
CA THR A 285 5.87 7.48 13.43
C THR A 285 6.91 8.13 14.35
N TRP A 286 7.17 9.42 14.20
CA TRP A 286 8.08 10.16 15.09
C TRP A 286 7.49 10.34 16.50
N ALA A 287 6.20 10.64 16.60
CA ALA A 287 5.50 10.85 17.86
C ALA A 287 5.24 9.56 18.66
N GLN A 288 5.57 8.37 18.11
CA GLN A 288 5.36 7.07 18.73
C GLN A 288 3.95 6.87 19.30
N VAL A 289 2.91 7.39 18.63
CA VAL A 289 1.54 7.32 19.11
C VAL A 289 1.11 5.84 19.17
N ARG A 290 1.04 5.28 20.37
CA ARG A 290 0.64 3.87 20.61
C ARG A 290 -0.87 3.80 20.73
N CYS A 291 -1.56 3.79 19.59
CA CYS A 291 -3.00 3.57 19.53
C CYS A 291 -3.33 2.22 18.89
N HIS A 292 -4.59 1.78 19.07
CA HIS A 292 -5.12 0.69 18.25
C HIS A 292 -5.04 1.11 16.76
N PRO A 293 -4.65 0.22 15.83
CA PRO A 293 -4.38 0.59 14.43
C PRO A 293 -5.57 1.28 13.74
N VAL A 294 -6.80 0.92 14.11
CA VAL A 294 -8.02 1.59 13.61
C VAL A 294 -8.09 3.05 14.08
N VAL A 295 -7.76 3.30 15.34
CA VAL A 295 -7.78 4.64 15.94
C VAL A 295 -6.65 5.49 15.36
N GLU A 296 -5.47 4.89 15.15
CA GLU A 296 -4.34 5.54 14.47
C GLU A 296 -4.71 5.98 13.05
N VAL A 297 -5.35 5.10 12.27
CA VAL A 297 -5.85 5.42 10.93
C VAL A 297 -6.87 6.56 10.94
N VAL A 298 -7.81 6.56 11.89
CA VAL A 298 -8.81 7.63 12.02
C VAL A 298 -8.17 8.97 12.37
N PHE A 299 -7.26 9.00 13.35
CA PHE A 299 -6.53 10.22 13.70
C PHE A 299 -5.66 10.73 12.56
N LEU A 300 -4.98 9.82 11.85
CA LEU A 300 -4.15 10.19 10.71
C LEU A 300 -5.02 10.80 9.60
N ALA A 301 -6.17 10.20 9.31
CA ALA A 301 -7.07 10.71 8.29
C ALA A 301 -7.68 12.06 8.68
N LEU A 302 -8.07 12.23 9.95
CA LEU A 302 -8.55 13.51 10.47
C LEU A 302 -7.47 14.58 10.39
N ALA A 303 -6.21 14.24 10.70
CA ALA A 303 -5.08 15.14 10.60
C ALA A 303 -4.75 15.50 9.14
N ILE A 304 -4.80 14.53 8.23
CA ILE A 304 -4.65 14.75 6.79
C ILE A 304 -5.75 15.66 6.27
N TRP A 305 -7.00 15.44 6.68
CA TRP A 305 -8.13 16.25 6.29
C TRP A 305 -8.01 17.69 6.80
N LEU A 306 -7.72 17.86 8.09
CA LEU A 306 -7.51 19.16 8.72
C LEU A 306 -6.34 19.91 8.07
N LEU A 307 -5.22 19.23 7.81
CA LEU A 307 -4.12 19.85 7.09
C LEU A 307 -4.51 20.15 5.66
N ASN A 308 -5.14 19.26 4.92
CA ASN A 308 -5.49 19.53 3.53
C ASN A 308 -6.43 20.74 3.45
N ALA A 309 -7.47 20.81 4.27
CA ALA A 309 -8.42 21.91 4.29
C ALA A 309 -7.80 23.25 4.73
N GLN A 310 -6.90 23.24 5.72
CA GLN A 310 -6.32 24.48 6.28
C GLN A 310 -5.04 24.91 5.59
N LEU A 311 -4.14 23.96 5.31
CA LEU A 311 -2.86 24.19 4.67
C LEU A 311 -3.06 24.64 3.23
N MET A 312 -3.97 24.02 2.46
CA MET A 312 -4.20 24.42 1.06
C MET A 312 -4.61 25.87 0.94
N THR A 313 -5.65 26.25 1.68
CA THR A 313 -6.22 27.60 1.63
C THR A 313 -5.17 28.63 2.03
N LYS A 314 -4.33 28.33 3.03
CA LYS A 314 -3.25 29.23 3.47
C LYS A 314 -2.07 29.28 2.50
N LEU A 315 -1.66 28.15 1.91
CA LEU A 315 -0.58 28.11 0.91
C LEU A 315 -0.98 28.82 -0.37
N LEU A 316 -2.19 28.57 -0.87
CA LEU A 316 -2.76 29.27 -2.03
C LEU A 316 -2.81 30.78 -1.78
N ASN A 317 -3.35 31.20 -0.64
CA ASN A 317 -3.43 32.62 -0.29
C ASN A 317 -2.04 33.26 -0.17
N ALA A 318 -1.06 32.57 0.44
CA ALA A 318 0.30 33.06 0.58
C ALA A 318 1.03 33.19 -0.78
N VAL A 319 0.90 32.19 -1.65
CA VAL A 319 1.55 32.22 -2.97
C VAL A 319 0.87 33.23 -3.90
N TRP A 320 -0.46 33.33 -3.85
CA TRP A 320 -1.21 34.34 -4.60
C TRP A 320 -0.83 35.76 -4.14
N SER A 321 -0.80 36.00 -2.83
CA SER A 321 -0.34 37.25 -2.22
C SER A 321 1.08 37.62 -2.66
N TRP A 322 2.01 36.66 -2.62
CA TRP A 322 3.40 36.86 -3.07
C TRP A 322 3.47 37.23 -4.55
N ARG A 323 2.73 36.52 -5.41
CA ARG A 323 2.67 36.78 -6.86
C ARG A 323 2.14 38.19 -7.18
N HIS A 324 1.18 38.68 -6.39
CA HIS A 324 0.55 39.98 -6.60
C HIS A 324 1.15 41.10 -5.75
N GLY A 325 2.26 40.85 -5.04
CA GLY A 325 2.93 41.87 -4.21
C GLY A 325 2.10 42.36 -3.02
N LEU A 326 1.11 41.59 -2.58
CA LEU A 326 0.22 41.94 -1.47
C LEU A 326 0.80 41.45 -0.14
N PRO A 327 0.67 42.19 0.97
CA PRO A 327 1.13 41.75 2.28
C PRO A 327 0.36 40.51 2.75
N THR A 328 1.07 39.45 3.16
CA THR A 328 0.48 38.26 3.77
C THR A 328 -0.06 38.61 5.16
N GLN A 329 -1.38 38.55 5.37
CA GLN A 329 -1.92 38.58 6.73
C GLN A 329 -1.48 37.34 7.51
N SER A 330 -1.40 37.46 8.84
CA SER A 330 -0.81 36.47 9.75
C SER A 330 -1.36 35.06 9.55
N PHE A 331 -0.43 34.09 9.41
CA PHE A 331 -0.66 32.67 9.13
C PHE A 331 -1.59 31.93 10.14
N PHE A 332 -1.90 32.53 11.29
CA PHE A 332 -2.44 31.83 12.45
C PHE A 332 -3.90 32.12 12.83
N SER A 333 -4.63 33.00 12.16
CA SER A 333 -6.04 33.26 12.51
C SER A 333 -7.00 32.32 11.77
N HIS A 334 -7.77 31.55 12.54
CA HIS A 334 -8.78 30.55 12.18
C HIS A 334 -8.24 29.19 11.67
N TRP A 335 -8.66 28.13 12.37
CA TRP A 335 -8.28 26.72 12.17
C TRP A 335 -9.51 25.80 11.97
N VAL A 336 -10.70 26.38 11.82
CA VAL A 336 -11.95 25.62 11.63
C VAL A 336 -12.15 25.40 10.12
N PRO A 337 -12.27 24.15 9.63
CA PRO A 337 -12.56 23.87 8.22
C PRO A 337 -13.86 24.53 7.77
N ASP A 338 -13.88 25.08 6.56
CA ASP A 338 -15.06 25.75 6.00
C ASP A 338 -16.28 24.81 5.93
N SER A 339 -16.08 23.49 5.81
CA SER A 339 -17.14 22.48 5.87
C SER A 339 -17.91 22.51 7.20
N PHE A 340 -17.26 22.85 8.31
CA PHE A 340 -17.91 23.07 9.61
C PHE A 340 -18.50 24.47 9.74
N ALA A 341 -17.85 25.48 9.13
CA ALA A 341 -18.31 26.86 9.23
C ALA A 341 -19.55 27.15 8.37
N THR A 342 -19.70 26.46 7.24
CA THR A 342 -20.74 26.73 6.23
C THR A 342 -21.92 25.78 6.26
N CYS A 343 -21.82 24.64 6.96
CA CYS A 343 -22.91 23.66 7.04
C CYS A 343 -23.68 23.85 8.36
N PRO A 344 -24.95 24.29 8.34
CA PRO A 344 -25.76 24.41 9.55
C PRO A 344 -26.16 23.02 10.04
N VAL A 345 -25.28 22.36 10.79
CA VAL A 345 -25.47 20.99 11.30
C VAL A 345 -26.77 20.87 12.11
N GLY A 346 -27.20 21.96 12.76
CA GLY A 346 -28.46 22.02 13.49
C GLY A 346 -29.73 22.05 12.62
N ALA A 347 -29.65 22.52 11.38
CA ALA A 347 -30.80 22.64 10.47
C ALA A 347 -30.93 21.45 9.51
N HIS A 348 -29.81 20.92 9.02
CA HIS A 348 -29.77 19.82 8.07
C HIS A 348 -28.69 18.79 8.48
N PRO A 349 -28.96 17.95 9.49
CA PRO A 349 -27.95 17.07 10.07
C PRO A 349 -27.48 15.98 9.10
N TYR A 350 -28.38 15.46 8.25
CA TYR A 350 -28.06 14.34 7.36
C TYR A 350 -27.16 14.74 6.17
N PRO A 351 -27.44 15.81 5.39
CA PRO A 351 -26.53 16.25 4.32
C PRO A 351 -25.16 16.69 4.84
N CYS A 352 -25.12 17.38 5.98
CA CYS A 352 -23.86 17.80 6.59
C CYS A 352 -23.05 16.59 7.10
N ALA A 353 -23.69 15.61 7.74
CA ALA A 353 -23.01 14.39 8.19
C ALA A 353 -22.49 13.56 7.02
N VAL A 354 -23.26 13.45 5.92
CA VAL A 354 -22.82 12.76 4.70
C VAL A 354 -21.64 13.47 4.06
N ARG A 355 -21.65 14.81 3.98
CA ARG A 355 -20.52 15.60 3.47
C ARG A 355 -19.27 15.45 4.32
N ILE A 356 -19.39 15.56 5.64
CA ILE A 356 -18.28 15.36 6.58
C ILE A 356 -17.75 13.92 6.48
N ALA A 357 -18.64 12.92 6.39
CA ALA A 357 -18.25 11.52 6.24
C ALA A 357 -17.57 11.23 4.90
N ALA A 358 -18.04 11.84 3.80
CA ALA A 358 -17.42 11.73 2.48
C ALA A 358 -16.03 12.38 2.48
N ASP A 359 -15.90 13.60 3.00
CA ASP A 359 -14.61 14.31 3.10
C ASP A 359 -13.62 13.56 4.01
N LEU A 360 -14.10 12.99 5.12
CA LEU A 360 -13.30 12.14 6.01
C LEU A 360 -12.91 10.83 5.32
N ALA A 361 -13.82 10.19 4.58
CA ALA A 361 -13.57 8.98 3.81
C ALA A 361 -12.51 9.22 2.72
N GLN A 362 -12.57 10.37 2.04
CA GLN A 362 -11.58 10.80 1.06
C GLN A 362 -10.18 10.96 1.64
N SER A 363 -10.06 11.24 2.94
CA SER A 363 -8.77 11.35 3.63
C SER A 363 -8.34 10.02 4.29
N LEU A 364 -9.32 9.21 4.73
CA LEU A 364 -9.14 7.87 5.31
C LEU A 364 -8.64 6.86 4.30
N LEU A 365 -9.18 6.85 3.08
CA LEU A 365 -8.81 5.87 2.07
C LEU A 365 -7.35 6.00 1.62
N PRO A 366 -6.83 7.17 1.23
CA PRO A 366 -5.42 7.33 0.87
C PRO A 366 -4.47 6.96 2.01
N ALA A 367 -4.81 7.31 3.25
CA ALA A 367 -4.08 6.92 4.44
C ALA A 367 -4.04 5.39 4.62
N CYS A 368 -5.21 4.75 4.62
CA CYS A 368 -5.34 3.29 4.68
C CYS A 368 -4.57 2.60 3.56
N LEU A 369 -4.67 3.13 2.34
CA LEU A 369 -4.01 2.57 1.16
C LEU A 369 -2.50 2.72 1.25
N LEU A 370 -1.98 3.87 1.66
CA LEU A 370 -0.54 4.08 1.86
C LEU A 370 0.01 3.15 2.93
N VAL A 371 -0.71 2.97 4.06
CA VAL A 371 -0.30 2.05 5.13
C VAL A 371 -0.40 0.59 4.68
N ALA A 372 -1.49 0.20 4.02
CA ALA A 372 -1.66 -1.13 3.46
C ALA A 372 -0.60 -1.43 2.38
N GLN A 373 -0.26 -0.45 1.54
CA GLN A 373 0.79 -0.58 0.55
C GLN A 373 2.16 -0.71 1.20
N ALA A 374 2.51 0.19 2.13
CA ALA A 374 3.77 0.13 2.86
C ALA A 374 3.95 -1.25 3.54
N THR A 375 2.92 -1.75 4.21
CA THR A 375 2.95 -3.07 4.85
C THR A 375 3.04 -4.22 3.83
N THR A 376 2.33 -4.15 2.70
CA THR A 376 2.47 -5.15 1.62
C THR A 376 3.84 -5.12 0.96
N TRP A 377 4.49 -3.97 0.89
CA TRP A 377 5.88 -3.81 0.46
C TRP A 377 6.90 -4.17 1.54
N GLY A 378 6.43 -4.69 2.69
CA GLY A 378 7.26 -5.14 3.80
C GLY A 378 8.03 -4.02 4.50
N VAL A 379 7.62 -2.76 4.32
CA VAL A 379 8.01 -1.66 5.18
C VAL A 379 7.42 -1.98 6.55
N ARG A 380 8.25 -2.50 7.45
CA ARG A 380 7.87 -2.65 8.85
C ARG A 380 8.16 -1.32 9.53
N PRO A 381 7.20 -0.67 10.22
CA PRO A 381 7.56 0.30 11.24
C PRO A 381 8.55 -0.41 12.17
N ARG A 382 9.67 0.26 12.49
CA ARG A 382 10.70 -0.30 13.39
C ARG A 382 9.98 -0.85 14.62
N ARG A 383 9.93 -2.18 14.75
CA ARG A 383 9.37 -2.82 15.94
C ARG A 383 10.30 -2.48 17.10
N LEU A 384 9.85 -1.56 17.96
CA LEU A 384 10.22 -1.51 19.38
C LEU A 384 9.35 -2.46 20.22
N TRP A 385 8.46 -3.24 19.59
CA TRP A 385 7.74 -4.34 20.21
C TRP A 385 8.62 -5.59 20.27
N SER A 386 9.58 -5.60 21.19
CA SER A 386 9.75 -6.79 22.02
C SER A 386 8.88 -6.56 23.25
N CYS A 387 7.70 -7.18 23.30
CA CYS A 387 7.15 -7.48 24.61
C CYS A 387 8.18 -8.38 25.28
N ASN A 388 8.82 -7.89 26.34
CA ASN A 388 9.57 -8.67 27.31
C ASN A 388 8.60 -9.59 28.08
N CYS A 389 7.84 -10.41 27.35
CA CYS A 389 7.14 -11.54 27.93
C CYS A 389 8.04 -12.74 27.70
N SER A 390 8.74 -13.13 28.77
CA SER A 390 9.54 -14.34 28.93
C SER A 390 10.69 -14.54 27.93
N ALA A 391 11.72 -13.71 28.03
CA ALA A 391 13.09 -14.18 27.88
C ALA A 391 13.54 -14.84 29.19
N SER A 392 12.97 -16.00 29.49
CA SER A 392 13.51 -16.95 30.45
C SER A 392 13.32 -18.34 29.87
N THR A 393 14.44 -19.05 29.69
CA THR A 393 14.57 -20.44 29.24
C THR A 393 14.30 -20.74 27.77
N ALA A 394 15.14 -20.21 26.89
CA ALA A 394 15.66 -21.02 25.78
C ALA A 394 17.17 -21.15 26.01
N LYS A 395 17.55 -22.12 26.86
CA LYS A 395 18.93 -22.62 26.89
C LYS A 395 19.22 -23.12 25.48
N GLU A 396 20.21 -22.51 24.84
CA GLU A 396 20.91 -23.12 23.71
C GLU A 396 21.32 -24.54 24.12
N VAL A 397 20.66 -25.54 23.55
CA VAL A 397 21.22 -26.88 23.46
C VAL A 397 22.17 -26.84 22.27
N SER A 398 23.34 -26.26 22.50
CA SER A 398 24.53 -26.57 21.73
C SER A 398 24.96 -27.97 22.15
N SER A 399 24.51 -28.99 21.44
CA SER A 399 25.14 -30.31 21.53
C SER A 399 26.48 -30.23 20.81
N PRO A 400 27.62 -30.42 21.50
CA PRO A 400 28.92 -30.45 20.87
C PRO A 400 29.05 -31.77 20.10
N VAL A 401 29.34 -31.64 18.80
CA VAL A 401 29.94 -32.70 17.99
C VAL A 401 31.26 -33.09 18.66
N ARG A 402 31.28 -34.25 19.33
CA ARG A 402 32.50 -34.81 19.91
C ARG A 402 33.18 -35.66 18.86
N ALA A 403 34.13 -35.04 18.16
CA ALA A 403 35.17 -35.73 17.41
C ALA A 403 36.00 -36.61 18.38
N GLY A 404 36.42 -37.77 17.86
CA GLY A 404 37.05 -38.83 18.64
C GLY A 404 38.43 -38.50 19.21
N GLY A 405 38.81 -39.30 20.22
CA GLY A 405 40.14 -39.30 20.82
C GLY A 405 40.36 -40.56 21.66
N LYS A 406 41.10 -41.51 21.07
CA LYS A 406 41.90 -42.62 21.62
C LYS A 406 41.79 -42.97 23.11
N GLY A 407 41.42 -44.24 23.34
CA GLY A 407 42.18 -45.26 24.07
C GLY A 407 42.43 -45.06 25.57
N ASP A 408 41.87 -45.96 26.39
CA ASP A 408 42.72 -46.80 27.23
C ASP A 408 42.02 -48.08 27.73
N LYS A 409 42.86 -49.06 28.05
CA LYS A 409 42.57 -50.45 28.41
C LYS A 409 41.94 -50.61 29.80
N ASN A 410 41.19 -51.70 29.95
CA ASN A 410 40.87 -52.50 31.17
C ASN A 410 39.38 -52.91 31.06
N GLY A 411 38.98 -54.16 30.90
CA GLY A 411 39.43 -55.34 31.64
C GLY A 411 38.32 -55.73 32.62
N ALA A 412 37.23 -56.33 32.14
CA ALA A 412 36.24 -56.98 33.01
C ALA A 412 35.45 -58.07 32.27
N LYS A 413 35.95 -59.28 32.50
CA LYS A 413 35.31 -60.61 32.46
C LYS A 413 33.83 -60.57 32.89
N LEU A 414 32.92 -61.22 32.13
CA LEU A 414 31.80 -61.97 32.73
C LEU A 414 31.20 -62.99 31.73
N THR A 415 31.60 -64.25 31.96
CA THR A 415 30.88 -65.54 31.83
C THR A 415 29.70 -65.72 30.88
N ARG A 416 29.88 -66.68 29.96
CA ARG A 416 28.85 -67.60 29.44
C ARG A 416 28.28 -68.46 30.58
N LEU A 417 26.97 -68.66 30.57
CA LEU A 417 26.32 -69.85 31.12
C LEU A 417 25.25 -70.27 30.11
N ALA A 418 25.42 -71.50 29.62
CA ALA A 418 24.49 -72.18 28.74
C ALA A 418 23.68 -73.19 29.55
N SER A 419 22.40 -73.33 29.15
CA SER A 419 21.52 -74.51 29.27
C SER A 419 21.15 -74.95 30.70
N PRO A 420 20.06 -75.73 30.93
CA PRO A 420 19.49 -76.78 30.07
C PRO A 420 18.60 -76.30 28.93
#